data_AF-M1ALP4-F1
#
_entry.id   AF-M1ALP4-F1
#
_cell.length_a   1.000
_cell.length_b   1.000
_cell.length_c   1.000
_cell.angle_alpha   90.00
_cell.angle_beta   90.00
_cell.angle_gamma   90.00
#
_symmetry.space_group_name_H-M   'P 1'
#
loop_
_entity.id
_entity.type
_entity.pdbx_description
1 polymer ?
#
loop_
_entity_poly.entity_id
_entity_poly.type
_entity_poly.pdbx_seq_one_letter_code
_entity_poly.pdbx_strand_id
1 'polypeptide(L)'
;MSLWAEHMGKLDDIFTKPESLNCVKHVNEVAEDNWNRFTADEFKPLQGHLLKYPVQVGTDGKVNSLPGHEYFPDVGGKILGARTNLPDALTT
;
A
#
# COMPACT_ATOMS: atom_id res chain seq x y z
N MET A 1 -11.42 -8.96 14.24
CA MET A 1 -10.28 -9.63 13.57
C MET A 1 -10.57 -10.23 12.19
N SER A 2 -11.84 -10.46 11.79
CA SER A 2 -12.15 -11.08 10.48
C SER A 2 -11.51 -10.37 9.28
N LEU A 3 -11.59 -9.04 9.21
CA LEU A 3 -11.00 -8.25 8.12
C LEU A 3 -9.48 -8.39 8.03
N TRP A 4 -8.80 -8.38 9.18
CA TRP A 4 -7.36 -8.55 9.24
C TRP A 4 -6.95 -9.98 8.88
N ALA A 5 -7.74 -10.99 9.25
CA ALA A 5 -7.48 -12.36 8.85
C ALA A 5 -7.47 -12.51 7.32
N GLU A 6 -8.44 -11.89 6.65
CA GLU A 6 -8.51 -11.87 5.19
C GLU A 6 -7.34 -11.09 4.57
N HIS A 7 -7.13 -9.84 4.96
CA HIS A 7 -6.12 -8.98 4.32
C HIS A 7 -4.68 -9.37 4.67
N MET A 8 -4.42 -9.92 5.86
CA MET A 8 -3.09 -10.36 6.28
C MET A 8 -2.81 -11.82 5.94
N GLY A 9 -3.83 -12.60 5.55
CA GLY A 9 -3.72 -14.03 5.26
C GLY A 9 -3.43 -14.91 6.47
N LYS A 10 -3.51 -14.37 7.69
CA LYS A 10 -3.31 -15.12 8.94
C LYS A 10 -4.00 -14.43 10.13
N LEU A 11 -4.27 -15.23 11.16
CA LEU A 11 -4.55 -14.75 12.51
C LEU A 11 -3.25 -14.76 13.31
N ASP A 12 -3.00 -13.69 14.06
CA ASP A 12 -1.80 -13.53 14.88
C ASP A 12 -2.15 -12.66 16.08
N ASP A 13 -1.67 -13.03 17.26
CA ASP A 13 -1.93 -12.30 18.50
C ASP A 13 -1.37 -10.88 18.46
N ILE A 14 -0.34 -10.63 17.64
CA ILE A 14 0.23 -9.28 17.46
C ILE A 14 -0.83 -8.28 17.01
N PHE A 15 -1.83 -8.73 16.24
CA PHE A 15 -2.89 -7.89 15.71
C PHE A 15 -3.96 -7.52 16.75
N THR A 16 -3.94 -8.14 17.93
CA THR A 16 -4.85 -7.79 19.03
C THR A 16 -4.47 -6.48 19.72
N LYS A 17 -3.25 -5.98 19.46
CA LYS A 17 -2.71 -4.70 19.96
C LYS A 17 -2.30 -3.80 18.79
N PRO A 18 -3.26 -3.32 17.97
CA PRO A 18 -2.98 -2.57 16.75
C PRO A 18 -2.24 -1.24 16.98
N GLU A 19 -2.35 -0.67 18.19
CA GLU A 19 -1.63 0.53 18.62
C GLU A 19 -0.14 0.28 18.92
N SER A 20 0.26 -0.97 19.06
CA SER A 20 1.65 -1.31 19.37
C SER A 20 2.55 -1.09 18.16
N LEU A 21 3.75 -0.55 18.42
CA LEU A 21 4.76 -0.34 17.37
C LEU A 21 5.11 -1.66 16.65
N ASN A 22 5.11 -2.78 17.37
CA ASN A 22 5.39 -4.09 16.80
C ASN A 22 4.30 -4.52 15.82
N CYS A 23 3.02 -4.30 16.14
CA CYS A 23 1.93 -4.59 15.21
C CYS A 23 2.05 -3.74 13.94
N VAL A 24 2.26 -2.42 14.09
CA VAL A 24 2.36 -1.52 12.93
C VAL A 24 3.56 -1.88 12.04
N LYS A 25 4.72 -2.19 12.62
CA LYS A 25 5.90 -2.66 11.87
C LYS A 25 5.61 -3.96 11.11
N HIS A 26 5.05 -4.96 11.79
CA HIS A 26 4.73 -6.25 11.17
C HIS A 26 3.72 -6.12 10.04
N VAL A 27 2.69 -5.27 10.20
CA VAL A 27 1.72 -4.98 9.14
C VAL A 27 2.38 -4.32 7.94
N ASN A 28 3.24 -3.32 8.17
CA ASN A 28 3.96 -2.64 7.10
C ASN A 28 4.92 -3.57 6.36
N GLU A 29 5.64 -4.45 7.08
CA GLU A 29 6.54 -5.44 6.48
C GLU A 29 5.79 -6.38 5.53
N VAL A 30 4.63 -6.90 5.95
CA VAL A 30 3.77 -7.74 5.08
C VAL A 30 3.27 -6.96 3.87
N ALA A 31 2.83 -5.71 4.07
CA ALA A 31 2.33 -4.87 3.00
C ALA A 31 3.41 -4.51 1.96
N GLU A 32 4.66 -4.30 2.40
CA GLU A 32 5.82 -4.04 1.54
C GLU A 32 6.24 -5.28 0.75
N ASP A 33 6.34 -6.44 1.41
CA ASP A 33 6.65 -7.70 0.74
C ASP A 33 5.57 -8.05 -0.29
N ASN A 34 4.30 -7.89 0.05
CA ASN A 34 3.21 -8.09 -0.91
C ASN A 34 3.27 -7.11 -2.09
N TRP A 35 3.62 -5.83 -1.88
CA TRP A 35 3.83 -4.89 -3.00
C TRP A 35 4.95 -5.35 -3.94
N ASN A 36 6.08 -5.80 -3.40
CA ASN A 36 7.20 -6.30 -4.19
C ASN A 36 6.84 -7.56 -4.98
N ARG A 37 5.99 -8.43 -4.42
CA ARG A 37 5.49 -9.63 -5.12
C ARG A 37 4.44 -9.29 -6.17
N PHE A 38 3.55 -8.34 -5.87
CA PHE A 38 2.50 -7.88 -6.79
C PHE A 38 3.06 -7.22 -8.04
N THR A 39 4.19 -6.51 -7.90
CA THR A 39 4.85 -5.80 -9.00
C THR A 39 6.03 -6.56 -9.61
N ALA A 40 6.25 -7.81 -9.23
CA ALA A 40 7.31 -8.64 -9.80
C ALA A 40 7.00 -9.02 -11.26
N ASP A 41 8.04 -9.11 -12.10
CA ASP A 41 7.91 -9.52 -13.50
C ASP A 41 7.29 -10.92 -13.65
N GLU A 42 7.62 -11.82 -12.72
CA GLU A 42 7.03 -13.15 -12.62
C GLU A 42 6.02 -13.21 -11.49
N PHE A 43 4.91 -13.91 -11.74
CA PHE A 43 3.85 -14.12 -10.75
C PHE A 43 4.41 -14.75 -9.46
N LYS A 44 4.09 -14.13 -8.33
CA LYS A 44 4.39 -14.64 -6.98
C LYS A 44 3.14 -14.60 -6.11
N PRO A 45 2.82 -15.67 -5.37
CA PRO A 45 1.69 -15.65 -4.45
C PRO A 45 1.91 -14.64 -3.32
N LEU A 46 0.87 -13.85 -3.04
CA LEU A 46 0.83 -12.87 -1.95
C LEU A 46 0.47 -13.55 -0.61
N GLN A 47 0.86 -12.92 0.50
CA GLN A 47 0.33 -13.25 1.82
C GLN A 47 -0.89 -12.37 2.12
N GLY A 48 -2.09 -12.88 1.85
CA GLY A 48 -3.31 -12.07 1.93
C GLY A 48 -3.36 -11.03 0.81
N HIS A 49 -4.05 -9.91 1.07
CA HIS A 49 -4.37 -8.89 0.07
C HIS A 49 -3.86 -7.48 0.42
N LEU A 50 -3.26 -7.29 1.59
CA LEU A 50 -2.77 -5.99 2.00
C LEU A 50 -1.52 -5.61 1.19
N LEU A 51 -1.57 -4.47 0.51
CA LEU A 51 -0.45 -3.88 -0.22
C LEU A 51 -0.09 -2.53 0.38
N LYS A 52 1.20 -2.21 0.46
CA LYS A 52 1.61 -0.85 0.78
C LYS A 52 1.25 0.05 -0.40
N TYR A 53 0.59 1.16 -0.11
CA TYR A 53 0.28 2.14 -1.14
C TYR A 53 1.60 2.70 -1.72
N PRO A 54 1.78 2.77 -3.05
CA PRO A 54 3.09 2.98 -3.69
C PRO A 54 3.55 4.44 -3.70
N VAL A 55 3.61 5.03 -2.52
CA VAL A 55 4.12 6.37 -2.27
C VAL A 55 5.22 6.33 -1.22
N GLN A 56 6.06 7.34 -1.23
CA GLN A 56 7.03 7.59 -0.18
C GLN A 56 6.76 8.96 0.46
N VAL A 57 6.95 9.04 1.76
CA VAL A 57 6.81 10.29 2.53
C VAL A 57 8.21 10.78 2.86
N GLY A 58 8.56 11.97 2.38
CA GLY A 58 9.84 12.61 2.68
C GLY A 58 9.93 13.04 4.13
N THR A 59 11.15 13.35 4.60
CA THR A 59 11.37 13.85 5.97
C THR A 59 10.70 15.20 6.22
N ASP A 60 10.35 15.92 5.16
CA ASP A 60 9.57 17.17 5.17
C ASP A 60 8.05 16.94 5.12
N GLY A 61 7.61 15.68 5.11
CA GLY A 61 6.20 15.29 5.01
C GLY A 61 5.62 15.32 3.60
N LYS A 62 6.40 15.69 2.57
CA LYS A 62 5.91 15.68 1.19
C LYS A 62 5.74 14.24 0.68
N VAL A 63 4.61 14.00 0.04
CA VAL A 63 4.31 12.72 -0.63
C VAL A 63 4.92 12.75 -2.03
N ASN A 64 5.73 11.74 -2.34
CA ASN A 64 6.31 11.52 -3.66
C ASN A 64 5.95 10.10 -4.15
N SER A 65 6.07 9.87 -5.45
CA SER A 65 5.97 8.52 -6.00
C SER A 65 7.12 7.66 -5.46
N LEU A 66 6.84 6.38 -5.26
CA LEU A 66 7.89 5.40 -5.01
C LEU A 66 8.75 5.29 -6.28
N PRO A 67 10.10 5.35 -6.19
CA PRO A 67 10.96 5.29 -7.37
C PRO A 67 10.72 4.03 -8.21
N GLY A 68 10.54 4.19 -9.53
CA GLY A 68 10.24 3.09 -10.45
C GLY A 68 8.77 2.67 -10.46
N HIS A 69 7.93 3.32 -9.66
CA HIS A 69 6.49 3.09 -9.57
C HIS A 69 5.76 4.45 -9.63
N GLU A 70 5.97 5.21 -10.68
CA GLU A 70 5.27 6.49 -10.91
C GLU A 70 3.83 6.28 -11.42
N TYR A 71 3.56 5.10 -11.98
CA TYR A 71 2.28 4.69 -12.54
C TYR A 71 1.81 3.38 -11.93
N PHE A 72 0.49 3.18 -11.84
CA PHE A 72 -0.08 1.90 -11.47
C PHE A 72 0.34 0.81 -12.47
N PRO A 73 0.70 -0.40 -11.99
CA PRO A 73 1.01 -1.53 -12.86
C PRO A 73 -0.10 -1.76 -13.89
N ASP A 74 0.31 -2.13 -15.10
CA ASP A 74 -0.54 -2.51 -16.25
C ASP A 74 -1.46 -1.43 -16.85
N VAL A 75 -1.89 -0.43 -16.08
CA VAL A 75 -2.95 0.52 -16.51
C VAL A 75 -2.43 1.93 -16.81
N GLY A 76 -1.22 2.29 -16.38
CA GLY A 76 -0.59 3.57 -16.75
C GLY A 76 -1.21 4.83 -16.10
N GLY A 77 -2.03 4.69 -15.07
CA GLY A 77 -2.53 5.81 -14.29
C GLY A 77 -1.47 6.36 -13.33
N LYS A 78 -1.30 7.68 -13.23
CA LYS A 78 -0.33 8.29 -12.29
C LYS A 78 -0.76 8.05 -10.85
N ILE A 79 0.14 7.52 -10.02
CA ILE A 79 -0.15 7.22 -8.61
C ILE A 79 -0.46 8.49 -7.81
N LEU A 80 0.28 9.57 -8.03
CA LEU A 80 0.01 10.86 -7.38
C LEU A 80 -1.17 11.64 -8.01
N GLY A 81 -1.82 11.05 -9.02
CA GLY A 81 -2.82 11.72 -9.83
C GLY A 81 -2.25 12.89 -10.64
N ALA A 82 -3.16 13.69 -11.18
CA ALA A 82 -2.86 14.93 -11.87
C ALA A 82 -4.02 15.91 -11.67
N ARG A 83 -3.72 17.19 -11.52
CA ARG A 83 -4.77 18.22 -11.53
C ARG A 83 -5.40 18.27 -12.91
N THR A 84 -6.73 18.41 -12.94
CA THR A 84 -7.50 18.58 -14.16
C THR A 84 -8.16 19.96 -14.16
N ASN A 85 -8.79 20.33 -15.27
CA ASN A 85 -9.57 21.56 -15.37
C ASN A 85 -11.02 21.39 -14.85
N LEU A 86 -11.34 20.24 -14.25
CA LEU A 86 -12.65 20.02 -13.65
C LEU A 86 -12.76 20.78 -12.32
N PRO A 87 -13.95 21.33 -12.00
CA PRO A 87 -14.16 22.02 -10.74
C PRO A 87 -14.10 21.04 -9.56
N ASP A 88 -13.59 21.51 -8.42
CA ASP A 88 -13.52 20.74 -7.18
C ASP A 88 -14.89 20.21 -6.76
N ALA A 89 -15.97 20.96 -7.00
CA ALA A 89 -17.35 20.54 -6.72
C ALA A 89 -17.77 19.19 -7.37
N LEU A 90 -17.02 18.69 -8.35
CA LEU A 90 -17.25 17.38 -8.98
C LEU A 90 -16.28 16.29 -8.52
N THR A 91 -15.15 16.64 -7.88
CA THR A 91 -14.03 15.72 -7.65
C THR A 91 -13.53 15.66 -6.22
N THR A 92 -14.08 16.48 -5.31
CA THR A 92 -13.83 16.46 -3.86
C THR A 92 -15.07 16.10 -3.06
#